data_AF-A0A1B6DBL9-F1
#
_entry.id   AF-A0A1B6DBL9-F1
#
_cell.length_a   1.000
_cell.length_b   1.000
_cell.length_c   1.000
_cell.angle_alpha   90.00
_cell.angle_beta   90.00
_cell.angle_gamma   90.00
#
_symmetry.space_group_name_H-M   'P 1'
#
loop_
_entity.id
_entity.type
_entity.pdbx_description
1 polymer ?
#
loop_
_entity_poly.entity_id
_entity_poly.type
_entity_poly.pdbx_seq_one_letter_code
_entity_poly.pdbx_strand_id
1 'polypeptide(L)'
;MTGHLKGFVAHVKKLNEDILVTHCFLHREAFVTKFLPSDLKIVLEQCVKMVNYIKSRPLRSRLFSKLCQAMEAKYESLLLHTEVRWLSRGKVISRVLKLKDEMEIFFERNKSYEFVHLLEDKLWCTKLTYLSGIFFIFNNINSSIQGRNENIL
;
A
#
# COMPACT_ATOMS: atom_id res chain seq x y z
N MET A 1 16.30 15.20 -9.88
CA MET A 1 16.49 14.86 -11.31
C MET A 1 16.02 15.96 -12.27
N THR A 2 14.93 16.68 -11.99
CA THR A 2 14.35 17.73 -12.85
C THR A 2 14.66 19.18 -12.41
N GLY A 3 15.72 19.40 -11.62
CA GLY A 3 16.05 20.75 -11.15
C GLY A 3 16.47 21.67 -12.31
N HIS A 4 15.92 22.88 -12.36
CA HIS A 4 16.14 23.86 -13.45
C HIS A 4 17.60 24.32 -13.57
N LEU A 5 18.35 24.36 -12.46
CA LEU A 5 19.72 24.91 -12.43
C LEU A 5 20.81 23.83 -12.34
N LYS A 6 20.59 22.77 -11.55
CA LYS A 6 21.58 21.70 -11.26
C LYS A 6 20.99 20.29 -11.39
N GLY A 7 19.88 20.13 -12.12
CA GLY A 7 19.27 18.83 -12.35
C GLY A 7 19.82 18.14 -13.59
N PHE A 8 19.75 16.81 -13.64
CA PHE A 8 20.06 16.01 -14.83
C PHE A 8 19.40 16.58 -16.10
N VAL A 9 18.11 16.94 -16.01
CA VAL A 9 17.38 17.57 -17.12
C VAL A 9 18.04 18.86 -17.63
N ALA A 10 18.49 19.73 -16.72
CA ALA A 10 19.17 20.97 -17.09
C ALA A 10 20.52 20.71 -17.76
N HIS A 11 21.25 19.67 -17.34
CA HIS A 11 22.51 19.29 -17.97
C HIS A 11 22.32 18.68 -19.36
N VAL A 12 21.32 17.82 -19.54
CA VAL A 12 21.05 17.20 -20.84
C VAL A 12 20.50 18.22 -21.85
N LYS A 13 19.66 19.15 -21.42
CA LYS A 13 19.18 20.24 -22.29
C LYS A 13 20.29 21.17 -22.79
N LYS A 14 21.38 21.35 -22.03
CA LYS A 14 22.56 22.09 -22.51
C LYS A 14 23.29 21.39 -23.66
N LEU A 15 23.18 20.06 -23.75
CA LEU A 15 23.79 19.26 -24.82
C LEU A 15 22.87 19.10 -26.02
N ASN A 16 21.55 19.12 -25.81
CA ASN A 16 20.54 19.09 -26.85
C ASN A 16 19.26 19.79 -26.33
N GLU A 17 18.99 20.99 -26.84
CA GLU A 17 17.83 21.79 -26.41
C GLU A 17 16.49 21.15 -26.83
N ASP A 18 16.48 20.37 -27.91
CA ASP A 18 15.29 19.73 -28.47
C ASP A 18 14.85 18.47 -27.71
N ILE A 19 15.59 18.08 -26.66
CA ILE A 19 15.22 16.89 -25.90
C ILE A 19 13.89 17.09 -25.15
N LEU A 20 12.96 16.19 -25.43
CA LEU A 20 11.68 16.12 -24.74
C LEU A 20 11.87 15.42 -23.39
N VAL A 21 11.54 16.13 -22.32
CA VAL A 21 11.55 15.59 -20.96
C VAL A 21 10.12 15.50 -20.48
N THR A 22 9.64 14.28 -20.32
CA THR A 22 8.34 14.01 -19.71
C THR A 22 8.53 13.53 -18.28
N HIS A 23 7.62 13.93 -17.39
CA HIS A 23 7.58 13.38 -16.05
C HIS A 23 7.04 11.96 -16.10
N CYS A 24 7.69 11.04 -15.39
CA CYS A 24 7.21 9.66 -15.27
C CYS A 24 5.76 9.64 -14.74
N PHE A 25 4.85 9.01 -15.50
CA PHE A 25 3.43 8.90 -15.15
C PHE A 25 3.21 8.25 -13.78
N LEU A 26 4.06 7.29 -13.41
CA LEU A 26 4.07 6.63 -12.11
C LEU A 26 4.23 7.63 -10.94
N HIS A 27 4.92 8.74 -11.16
CA HIS A 27 5.10 9.79 -10.17
C HIS A 27 3.82 10.63 -10.00
N ARG A 28 3.01 10.77 -11.06
CA ARG A 28 1.71 11.48 -11.00
C ARG A 28 0.69 10.67 -10.21
N GLU A 29 0.68 9.35 -10.33
CA GLU A 29 -0.21 8.52 -9.51
C GLU A 29 0.16 8.57 -8.01
N ALA A 30 1.46 8.60 -7.69
CA ALA A 30 1.90 8.85 -6.31
C ALA A 30 1.41 10.22 -5.78
N PHE A 31 1.26 11.22 -6.66
CA PHE A 31 0.71 12.53 -6.30
C PHE A 31 -0.79 12.49 -6.02
N VAL A 32 -1.58 11.68 -6.75
CA VAL A 32 -3.03 11.52 -6.50
C VAL A 32 -3.32 11.02 -5.08
N THR A 33 -2.44 10.18 -4.51
CA THR A 33 -2.61 9.68 -3.14
C THR A 33 -2.51 10.78 -2.07
N LYS A 34 -1.88 11.94 -2.38
CA LYS A 34 -1.89 13.10 -1.47
C LYS A 34 -3.27 13.75 -1.36
N PHE A 35 -4.16 13.48 -2.31
CA PHE A 35 -5.53 13.98 -2.35
C PHE A 35 -6.55 12.94 -1.89
N LEU A 36 -6.11 11.83 -1.27
CA LEU A 36 -7.02 10.93 -0.59
C LEU A 36 -7.83 11.73 0.45
N PRO A 37 -9.18 11.60 0.45
CA PRO A 37 -10.01 12.16 1.51
C PRO A 37 -9.47 11.80 2.89
N SER A 38 -9.54 12.74 3.83
CA SER A 38 -9.03 12.59 5.20
C SER A 38 -9.47 11.27 5.85
N ASP A 39 -10.75 10.93 5.68
CA ASP A 39 -11.37 9.72 6.20
C ASP A 39 -10.71 8.44 5.69
N LEU A 40 -10.35 8.38 4.40
CA LEU A 40 -9.70 7.22 3.81
C LEU A 40 -8.21 7.16 4.20
N LYS A 41 -7.58 8.32 4.35
CA LYS A 41 -6.20 8.42 4.84
C LYS A 41 -6.09 7.85 6.27
N ILE A 42 -7.04 8.17 7.15
CA ILE A 42 -7.09 7.64 8.52
C ILE A 42 -7.16 6.10 8.51
N VAL A 43 -8.06 5.52 7.70
CA VAL A 43 -8.19 4.06 7.57
C VAL A 43 -6.88 3.43 7.08
N LEU A 44 -6.23 4.06 6.09
CA LEU A 44 -4.95 3.58 5.57
C LEU A 44 -3.85 3.60 6.64
N GLU A 45 -3.75 4.67 7.41
CA GLU A 45 -2.76 4.81 8.50
C GLU A 45 -3.01 3.80 9.62
N GLN A 46 -4.27 3.59 10.02
CA GLN A 46 -4.65 2.58 11.00
C GLN A 46 -4.31 1.16 10.51
N CYS A 47 -4.57 0.86 9.24
CA CYS A 47 -4.20 -0.40 8.63
C CYS A 47 -2.68 -0.64 8.67
N VAL A 48 -1.88 0.38 8.36
CA VAL A 48 -0.41 0.31 8.47
C VAL A 48 0.03 0.09 9.92
N LYS A 49 -0.60 0.77 10.89
CA LYS A 49 -0.32 0.57 12.33
C LYS A 49 -0.57 -0.88 12.76
N MET A 50 -1.68 -1.48 12.34
CA MET A 50 -2.01 -2.89 12.62
C MET A 50 -0.98 -3.85 12.05
N VAL A 51 -0.59 -3.66 10.78
CA VAL A 51 0.44 -4.48 10.13
C VAL A 51 1.78 -4.34 10.86
N ASN A 52 2.18 -3.11 11.18
CA ASN A 52 3.42 -2.84 11.90
C ASN A 52 3.41 -3.42 13.31
N TYR A 53 2.27 -3.42 14.00
CA TYR A 53 2.15 -4.07 15.31
C TYR A 53 2.54 -5.54 15.23
N ILE A 54 2.01 -6.29 14.26
CA ILE A 54 2.31 -7.72 14.06
C ILE A 54 3.75 -7.92 13.59
N LYS A 55 4.21 -7.09 12.65
CA LYS A 55 5.52 -7.24 11.99
C LYS A 55 6.72 -6.71 12.77
N SER A 56 6.51 -5.78 13.69
CA SER A 56 7.59 -5.16 14.48
C SER A 56 8.33 -6.12 15.40
N ARG A 57 7.73 -7.27 15.76
CA ARG A 57 8.39 -8.29 16.60
C ARG A 57 8.38 -9.65 15.90
N PRO A 58 9.53 -10.33 15.76
CA PRO A 58 9.61 -11.65 15.15
C PRO A 58 8.67 -12.69 15.78
N LEU A 59 8.56 -12.68 17.11
CA LEU A 59 7.66 -13.58 17.82
C LEU A 59 6.19 -13.36 17.43
N ARG A 60 5.73 -12.10 17.37
CA ARG A 60 4.35 -11.77 16.96
C ARG A 60 4.07 -12.23 15.53
N SER A 61 5.03 -12.02 14.63
CA SER A 61 4.92 -12.49 13.25
C SER A 61 4.82 -14.01 13.15
N ARG A 62 5.63 -14.76 13.92
CA ARG A 62 5.59 -16.22 13.95
C ARG A 62 4.29 -16.75 14.56
N LEU A 63 3.81 -16.14 15.65
CA LEU A 63 2.55 -16.52 16.28
C LEU A 63 1.36 -16.24 15.36
N PHE A 64 1.35 -15.09 14.70
CA PHE A 64 0.33 -14.76 13.69
C PHE A 64 0.33 -15.78 12.55
N SER A 65 1.51 -16.14 12.04
CA SER A 65 1.62 -17.15 10.99
C SER A 65 1.09 -18.52 11.42
N LYS A 66 1.36 -18.94 12.66
CA LYS A 66 0.79 -20.18 13.22
C LYS A 66 -0.72 -20.11 13.39
N LEU A 67 -1.26 -18.94 13.76
CA LEU A 67 -2.69 -18.73 13.82
C LEU A 67 -3.33 -18.85 12.43
N CYS A 68 -2.76 -18.19 11.43
CA CYS A 68 -3.23 -18.30 10.05
C CYS A 68 -3.20 -19.75 9.53
N GLN A 69 -2.15 -20.51 9.83
CA GLN A 69 -2.06 -21.94 9.49
C GLN A 69 -3.18 -22.75 10.17
N ALA A 70 -3.42 -22.52 11.46
CA ALA A 70 -4.44 -23.23 12.23
C ALA A 70 -5.87 -22.90 11.78
N MET A 71 -6.09 -21.71 11.21
CA MET A 71 -7.37 -21.28 10.65
C MET A 71 -7.51 -21.60 9.15
N GLU A 72 -6.55 -22.32 8.56
CA GLU A 72 -6.54 -22.65 7.13
C GLU A 72 -6.64 -21.40 6.23
N ALA A 73 -6.06 -20.30 6.68
CA ALA A 73 -6.10 -19.02 6.01
C ALA A 73 -5.39 -19.08 4.64
N LYS A 74 -5.88 -18.31 3.67
CA LYS A 74 -5.26 -18.20 2.33
C LYS A 74 -3.80 -17.72 2.38
N TYR A 75 -3.43 -16.97 3.41
CA TYR A 75 -2.08 -16.45 3.59
C TYR A 75 -1.61 -16.66 5.01
N GLU A 76 -0.36 -17.05 5.18
CA GLU A 76 0.23 -17.27 6.49
C GLU A 76 0.95 -16.03 7.05
N SER A 77 0.98 -14.93 6.30
CA SER A 77 1.62 -13.71 6.78
C SER A 77 1.13 -12.45 6.08
N LEU A 78 1.17 -11.34 6.82
CA LEU A 78 0.98 -10.00 6.26
C LEU A 78 2.21 -9.58 5.43
N LEU A 79 2.01 -8.63 4.53
CA LEU A 79 3.12 -7.99 3.81
C LEU A 79 3.65 -6.82 4.65
N LEU A 80 4.97 -6.68 4.76
CA LEU A 80 5.54 -5.46 5.35
C LEU A 80 5.35 -4.31 4.36
N HIS A 81 4.85 -3.19 4.86
CA HIS A 81 4.85 -1.95 4.10
C HIS A 81 6.27 -1.39 4.06
N THR A 82 6.75 -1.02 2.87
CA THR A 82 7.89 -0.10 2.74
C THR A 82 7.38 1.15 2.04
N GLU A 83 7.71 2.32 2.59
CA GLU A 83 7.33 3.66 2.12
C GLU A 83 7.57 3.88 0.62
N VAL A 84 8.46 3.09 0.02
CA VAL A 84 9.07 3.36 -1.28
C VAL A 84 8.15 3.04 -2.49
N ARG A 85 7.13 2.18 -2.36
CA ARG A 85 6.23 1.86 -3.50
C ARG A 85 4.77 1.69 -3.10
N TRP A 86 3.91 2.50 -3.72
CA TRP A 86 2.45 2.47 -3.60
C TRP A 86 1.83 1.12 -4.05
N LEU A 87 2.45 0.40 -5.01
CA LEU A 87 2.09 -0.98 -5.39
C LEU A 87 2.05 -1.92 -4.18
N SER A 88 2.91 -1.67 -3.19
CA SER A 88 2.95 -2.46 -1.96
C SER A 88 1.76 -2.16 -1.04
N ARG A 89 1.28 -0.90 -1.00
CA ARG A 89 0.14 -0.49 -0.16
C ARG A 89 -1.14 -1.21 -0.58
N GLY A 90 -1.43 -1.28 -1.88
CA GLY A 90 -2.60 -2.01 -2.38
C GLY A 90 -2.57 -3.50 -2.03
N LYS A 91 -1.41 -4.14 -2.19
CA LYS A 91 -1.23 -5.56 -1.83
C LYS A 91 -1.35 -5.80 -0.32
N VAL A 92 -0.85 -4.87 0.50
CA VAL A 92 -0.98 -4.91 1.97
C VAL A 92 -2.45 -4.86 2.37
N ILE A 93 -3.20 -3.86 1.88
CA ILE A 93 -4.64 -3.71 2.21
C ILE A 93 -5.44 -4.93 1.77
N SER A 94 -5.21 -5.42 0.55
CA SER A 94 -5.88 -6.63 0.06
C SER A 94 -5.58 -7.86 0.93
N ARG A 95 -4.36 -7.95 1.49
CA ARG A 95 -4.00 -9.04 2.40
C ARG A 95 -4.66 -8.87 3.77
N VAL A 96 -4.73 -7.65 4.29
CA VAL A 96 -5.43 -7.35 5.56
C VAL A 96 -6.91 -7.73 5.45
N LEU A 97 -7.58 -7.38 4.36
CA LEU A 97 -8.99 -7.77 4.14
C LEU A 97 -9.19 -9.29 4.14
N LYS A 98 -8.25 -10.03 3.53
CA LYS A 98 -8.30 -11.50 3.46
C LYS A 98 -7.86 -12.20 4.73
N LEU A 99 -7.24 -11.47 5.66
CA LEU A 99 -6.78 -11.99 6.95
C LEU A 99 -7.49 -11.29 8.13
N LYS A 100 -8.66 -10.71 7.87
CA LYS A 100 -9.40 -9.89 8.85
C LYS A 100 -9.69 -10.71 10.10
N ASP A 101 -10.21 -11.92 9.93
CA ASP A 101 -10.69 -12.75 11.03
C ASP A 101 -9.50 -13.27 11.88
N GLU A 102 -8.40 -13.64 11.24
CA GLU A 102 -7.15 -13.99 11.91
C GLU A 102 -6.57 -12.79 12.67
N MET A 103 -6.62 -11.59 12.08
CA MET A 103 -6.15 -10.37 12.73
C MET A 103 -7.01 -10.02 13.95
N GLU A 104 -8.32 -10.16 13.86
CA GLU A 104 -9.27 -9.93 14.95
C GLU A 104 -8.96 -10.83 16.15
N ILE A 105 -8.87 -12.14 15.94
CA ILE A 105 -8.51 -13.12 16.98
C ILE A 105 -7.11 -12.85 17.53
N PHE A 106 -6.16 -12.51 16.66
CA PHE A 106 -4.80 -12.19 17.10
C PHE A 106 -4.78 -10.97 18.02
N PHE A 107 -5.48 -9.91 17.67
CA PHE A 107 -5.51 -8.69 18.49
C PHE A 107 -6.26 -8.88 19.79
N GLU A 108 -7.34 -9.66 19.80
CA GLU A 108 -8.06 -10.03 21.02
C GLU A 108 -7.13 -10.76 22.02
N ARG A 109 -6.41 -11.78 21.55
CA ARG A 109 -5.44 -12.53 22.38
C ARG A 109 -4.29 -11.65 22.92
N ASN A 110 -3.93 -10.60 22.18
CA ASN A 110 -2.88 -9.66 22.55
C ASN A 110 -3.43 -8.39 23.23
N LYS A 111 -4.70 -8.38 23.66
CA LYS A 111 -5.36 -7.27 24.36
C LYS A 111 -5.28 -5.92 23.61
N SER A 112 -5.24 -5.97 22.29
CA SER A 112 -5.16 -4.79 21.42
C SER A 112 -6.56 -4.41 20.93
N TYR A 113 -7.45 -4.12 21.87
CA TYR A 113 -8.89 -3.94 21.62
C TYR A 113 -9.22 -2.77 20.69
N GLU A 114 -8.38 -1.73 20.65
CA GLU A 114 -8.49 -0.64 19.65
C GLU A 114 -8.57 -1.20 18.23
N PHE A 115 -7.72 -2.18 17.89
CA PHE A 115 -7.70 -2.76 16.56
C PHE A 115 -8.88 -3.69 16.31
N VAL A 116 -9.35 -4.40 17.33
CA VAL A 116 -10.55 -5.24 17.25
C VAL A 116 -11.76 -4.37 16.90
N HIS A 117 -11.98 -3.27 17.62
CA HIS A 117 -13.11 -2.37 17.36
C HIS A 117 -13.08 -1.76 15.95
N LEU A 118 -11.90 -1.48 15.39
CA LEU A 118 -11.78 -1.02 14.00
C LEU A 118 -12.16 -2.12 13.00
N LEU A 119 -11.79 -3.37 13.26
CA LEU A 119 -12.14 -4.51 12.40
C LEU A 119 -13.62 -4.89 12.52
N GLU A 120 -14.26 -4.62 13.65
CA GLU A 120 -15.70 -4.80 13.85
C GLU A 120 -16.55 -3.67 13.22
N ASP A 121 -15.98 -2.47 13.10
CA ASP A 121 -16.66 -1.31 12.50
C ASP A 121 -16.94 -1.55 11.01
N LYS A 122 -18.23 -1.68 10.68
CA LYS A 122 -18.72 -1.88 9.30
C LYS A 122 -18.35 -0.73 8.37
N LEU A 123 -18.41 0.51 8.84
CA LEU A 123 -18.06 1.68 8.04
C LEU A 123 -16.56 1.70 7.76
N TRP A 124 -15.75 1.40 8.77
CA TRP A 124 -14.30 1.27 8.62
C TRP A 124 -13.95 0.17 7.60
N CYS A 125 -14.54 -1.02 7.72
CA CYS A 125 -14.34 -2.13 6.79
C CYS A 125 -14.78 -1.79 5.35
N THR A 126 -15.88 -1.04 5.21
CA THR A 126 -16.35 -0.56 3.90
C THR A 126 -15.34 0.39 3.27
N LYS A 127 -14.82 1.36 4.04
CA LYS A 127 -13.76 2.28 3.59
C LYS A 127 -12.48 1.52 3.21
N LEU A 128 -12.08 0.50 3.98
CA LEU A 128 -10.91 -0.34 3.68
C LEU A 128 -11.11 -1.12 2.37
N THR A 129 -12.31 -1.68 2.16
CA THR A 129 -12.66 -2.41 0.93
C THR A 129 -12.64 -1.48 -0.28
N TYR A 130 -13.20 -0.29 -0.17
CA TYR A 130 -13.16 0.74 -1.20
C TYR A 130 -11.71 1.12 -1.57
N LEU A 131 -10.86 1.36 -0.57
CA LEU A 131 -9.43 1.59 -0.78
C LEU A 131 -8.77 0.43 -1.53
N SER A 132 -9.05 -0.81 -1.14
CA SER A 132 -8.51 -1.98 -1.83
C SER A 132 -8.88 -2.01 -3.31
N GLY A 133 -10.12 -1.62 -3.65
CA GLY A 133 -10.59 -1.54 -5.02
C GLY A 133 -9.85 -0.48 -5.83
N ILE A 134 -9.73 0.74 -5.29
CA ILE A 134 -8.97 1.83 -5.94
C ILE A 134 -7.51 1.41 -6.17
N PHE A 135 -6.85 0.89 -5.13
CA PHE A 135 -5.46 0.49 -5.26
C PHE A 135 -5.27 -0.67 -6.24
N PHE A 136 -6.25 -1.56 -6.37
CA PHE A 136 -6.21 -2.61 -7.40
C PHE A 136 -6.24 -2.03 -8.81
N ILE A 137 -7.13 -1.06 -9.07
CA ILE A 137 -7.22 -0.39 -10.37
C ILE A 137 -5.90 0.31 -10.69
N PHE A 138 -5.37 1.11 -9.77
CA PHE A 138 -4.07 1.76 -9.96
C PHE A 138 -2.96 0.73 -10.21
N ASN A 139 -2.90 -0.36 -9.43
CA ASN A 139 -1.93 -1.45 -9.60
C ASN A 139 -1.94 -2.02 -11.02
N ASN A 140 -3.13 -2.21 -11.59
CA ASN A 140 -3.28 -2.73 -12.94
C ASN A 140 -2.83 -1.71 -13.98
N ILE A 141 -3.26 -0.45 -13.86
CA ILE A 141 -2.87 0.64 -14.76
C ILE A 141 -1.35 0.81 -14.79
N ASN A 142 -0.70 0.89 -13.62
CA ASN A 142 0.75 1.03 -13.59
C ASN A 142 1.50 -0.21 -14.05
N SER A 143 0.91 -1.41 -13.93
CA SER A 143 1.53 -2.62 -14.46
C SER A 143 1.40 -2.68 -15.98
N SER A 144 0.26 -2.24 -16.56
CA SER A 144 0.10 -2.16 -18.01
C SER A 144 1.07 -1.16 -18.60
N ILE A 145 1.14 0.07 -18.06
CA ILE A 145 2.03 1.13 -18.56
C ILE A 145 3.53 0.74 -18.48
N GLN A 146 3.91 -0.24 -17.64
CA GLN A 146 5.29 -0.74 -17.52
C GLN A 146 5.60 -1.98 -18.37
N GLY A 147 4.64 -2.48 -19.14
CA GLY A 147 4.78 -3.66 -19.99
C GLY A 147 5.73 -3.43 -21.19
N ARG A 148 6.32 -4.53 -21.69
CA ARG A 148 7.08 -4.47 -22.96
C ARG A 148 6.09 -4.10 -24.08
N ASN A 149 6.42 -3.07 -24.86
CA ASN A 149 5.62 -2.50 -25.95
C ASN A 149 4.45 -1.58 -25.53
N GLU A 150 4.38 -1.13 -24.28
CA GLU A 150 3.42 -0.11 -23.86
C GLU A 150 4.00 1.29 -24.09
N ASN A 151 3.71 1.86 -25.26
CA ASN A 151 4.14 3.21 -25.66
C ASN A 151 3.11 4.25 -25.18
N ILE A 152 2.83 4.31 -23.88
CA ILE A 152 2.04 5.41 -23.34
C ILE A 152 3.03 6.52 -22.94
N LEU A 153 3.33 7.39 -23.91
CA LEU A 153 4.01 8.67 -23.72
C LEU A 153 3.02 9.75 -23.27
#